data_AF-A0A5R8QA52-F1
#
_entry.id   AF-A0A5R8QA52-F1
#
_cell.length_a   1.000
_cell.length_b   1.000
_cell.length_c   1.000
_cell.angle_alpha   90.00
_cell.angle_beta   90.00
_cell.angle_gamma   90.00
#
_symmetry.space_group_name_H-M   'P 1'
#
loop_
_entity.id
_entity.type
_entity.pdbx_description
1 polymer ?
#
loop_
_entity_poly.entity_id
_entity_poly.type
_entity_poly.pdbx_seq_one_letter_code
_entity_poly.pdbx_strand_id
1 'polypeptide(L)'
;MSDLGRLAEAAKGDAKNLADRAFQALLDNEYGEFDDLVTALSPALGDAGLEHLRQRFVALSKEPVKKLVEHERRKIGWSTGGAIYEDDIANRHRAHVIEMALRDIADAQGDVDAFIAQYDRDTPKVPRIADRLLAAGRAAEALQAIDAAEHKRSDWPEFEREDTRIVAFDALGRSDDAQAARWSVFERFLSADLLLAQQCLPEWLSI
;
A
#
# COMPACT_ATOMS: atom_id res chain seq x y z
N MET A 1 -0.91 -14.46 -16.54
CA MET A 1 -1.58 -14.12 -15.26
C MET A 1 -3.10 -14.35 -15.25
N SER A 2 -3.82 -14.31 -16.38
CA SER A 2 -5.29 -14.46 -16.41
C SER A 2 -5.84 -15.88 -16.13
N ASP A 3 -5.00 -16.93 -16.22
CA ASP A 3 -5.45 -18.32 -16.02
C ASP A 3 -5.54 -18.78 -14.57
N LEU A 4 -4.86 -18.12 -13.62
CA LEU A 4 -4.87 -18.53 -12.21
C LEU A 4 -6.21 -18.21 -11.52
N GLY A 5 -6.84 -17.07 -11.87
CA GLY A 5 -8.15 -16.68 -11.33
C GLY A 5 -9.27 -17.64 -11.74
N ARG A 6 -9.27 -18.10 -13.00
CA ARG A 6 -10.27 -19.08 -13.49
C ARG A 6 -10.08 -20.48 -12.90
N LEU A 7 -8.84 -20.90 -12.65
CA LEU A 7 -8.55 -22.17 -11.99
C LEU A 7 -8.98 -22.16 -10.52
N ALA A 8 -8.86 -21.02 -9.84
CA ALA A 8 -9.33 -20.86 -8.46
C ALA A 8 -10.86 -20.90 -8.35
N GLU A 9 -11.57 -20.28 -9.31
CA GLU A 9 -13.03 -20.26 -9.37
C GLU A 9 -13.64 -21.65 -9.66
N ALA A 10 -12.93 -22.47 -10.45
CA ALA A 10 -13.28 -23.87 -10.70
C ALA A 10 -13.00 -24.80 -9.50
N ALA A 11 -12.15 -24.38 -8.56
CA ALA A 11 -11.73 -25.13 -7.39
C ALA A 11 -12.50 -24.74 -6.12
N LYS A 12 -13.84 -24.63 -6.18
CA LYS A 12 -14.77 -24.37 -5.04
C LYS A 12 -14.55 -25.21 -3.76
N GLY A 13 -13.58 -26.13 -3.74
CA GLY A 13 -13.15 -26.89 -2.57
C GLY A 13 -12.01 -26.22 -1.83
N ASP A 14 -12.37 -25.48 -0.78
CA ASP A 14 -11.54 -25.07 0.36
C ASP A 14 -10.60 -23.87 0.15
N ALA A 15 -11.13 -22.69 0.46
CA ALA A 15 -10.38 -21.42 0.55
C ALA A 15 -9.11 -21.52 1.42
N LYS A 16 -9.07 -22.41 2.43
CA LYS A 16 -7.86 -22.63 3.23
C LYS A 16 -6.78 -23.36 2.47
N ASN A 17 -7.13 -24.36 1.67
CA ASN A 17 -6.17 -25.03 0.79
C ASN A 17 -5.62 -24.06 -0.28
N LEU A 18 -6.47 -23.18 -0.82
CA LEU A 18 -6.01 -22.13 -1.72
C LEU A 18 -5.07 -21.15 -1.01
N ALA A 19 -5.40 -20.74 0.22
CA ALA A 19 -4.55 -19.91 1.05
C ALA A 19 -3.21 -20.58 1.35
N ASP A 20 -3.18 -21.86 1.71
CA ASP A 20 -1.94 -22.60 1.97
C ASP A 20 -1.06 -22.71 0.71
N ARG A 21 -1.67 -22.85 -0.47
CA ARG A 21 -0.95 -22.81 -1.76
C ARG A 21 -0.40 -21.42 -2.07
N ALA A 22 -1.20 -20.38 -1.86
CA ALA A 22 -0.76 -19.00 -2.03
C ALA A 22 0.40 -18.67 -1.08
N PHE A 23 0.33 -19.14 0.17
CA PHE A 23 1.39 -19.01 1.16
C PHE A 23 2.71 -19.64 0.68
N GLN A 24 2.70 -20.86 0.13
CA GLN A 24 3.91 -21.47 -0.44
C GLN A 24 4.42 -20.70 -1.66
N ALA A 25 3.53 -20.32 -2.58
CA ALA A 25 3.92 -19.59 -3.79
C ALA A 25 4.57 -18.23 -3.48
N LEU A 26 4.11 -17.53 -2.44
CA LEU A 26 4.71 -16.27 -1.99
C LEU A 26 6.09 -16.48 -1.35
N LEU A 27 6.33 -17.60 -0.66
CA LEU A 27 7.63 -17.92 -0.08
C LEU A 27 8.67 -18.34 -1.12
N ASP A 28 8.22 -18.99 -2.18
CA ASP A 28 9.06 -19.40 -3.32
C ASP A 28 9.30 -18.24 -4.32
N ASN A 29 8.72 -17.06 -4.07
CA ASN A 29 8.79 -15.89 -4.95
C ASN A 29 10.15 -15.17 -4.87
N GLU A 30 11.21 -15.80 -5.38
CA GLU A 30 12.58 -15.28 -5.28
C GLU A 30 12.80 -13.91 -5.96
N TYR A 31 11.90 -13.50 -6.87
CA TYR A 31 12.08 -12.32 -7.75
C TYR A 31 10.94 -11.29 -7.76
N GLY A 32 9.93 -11.41 -6.88
CA GLY A 32 8.81 -10.43 -6.83
C GLY A 32 7.77 -10.63 -7.95
N GLU A 33 7.79 -11.76 -8.65
CA GLU A 33 6.85 -12.06 -9.75
C GLU A 33 5.40 -12.23 -9.26
N PHE A 34 5.22 -12.47 -7.96
CA PHE A 34 3.93 -12.69 -7.31
C PHE A 34 3.46 -11.53 -6.41
N ASP A 35 3.97 -10.32 -6.60
CA ASP A 35 3.61 -9.16 -5.76
C ASP A 35 2.09 -8.83 -5.81
N ASP A 36 1.41 -9.09 -6.93
CA ASP A 36 -0.05 -8.88 -7.06
C ASP A 36 -0.89 -10.14 -6.73
N LEU A 37 -0.26 -11.22 -6.25
CA LEU A 37 -0.92 -12.53 -6.11
C LEU A 37 -2.06 -12.51 -5.09
N VAL A 38 -1.88 -11.82 -3.95
CA VAL A 38 -2.93 -11.71 -2.93
C VAL A 38 -4.14 -10.97 -3.48
N THR A 39 -3.92 -9.85 -4.18
CA THR A 39 -4.98 -9.07 -4.84
C THR A 39 -5.74 -9.92 -5.86
N ALA A 40 -5.02 -10.68 -6.70
CA ALA A 40 -5.63 -11.53 -7.72
C ALA A 40 -6.44 -12.70 -7.13
N LEU A 41 -6.01 -13.24 -5.99
CA LEU A 41 -6.67 -14.37 -5.32
C LEU A 41 -7.76 -13.95 -4.33
N SER A 42 -7.81 -12.67 -3.92
CA SER A 42 -8.75 -12.16 -2.92
C SER A 42 -10.21 -12.58 -3.17
N PRO A 43 -10.78 -12.44 -4.40
CA PRO A 43 -12.17 -12.85 -4.66
C PRO A 43 -12.42 -14.35 -4.46
N ALA A 44 -11.42 -15.19 -4.73
CA ALA A 44 -11.52 -16.65 -4.59
C ALA A 44 -11.24 -17.14 -3.17
N LEU A 45 -10.39 -16.42 -2.43
CA LEU A 45 -10.08 -16.70 -1.02
C LEU A 45 -11.24 -16.28 -0.11
N GLY A 46 -11.86 -15.12 -0.39
CA GLY A 46 -12.78 -14.46 0.53
C GLY A 46 -12.16 -14.17 1.90
N ASP A 47 -12.95 -13.62 2.81
CA ASP A 47 -12.46 -13.21 4.13
C ASP A 47 -11.86 -14.37 4.93
N ALA A 48 -12.48 -15.55 4.86
CA ALA A 48 -12.01 -16.73 5.58
C ALA A 48 -10.66 -17.26 5.05
N GLY A 49 -10.44 -17.21 3.73
CA GLY A 49 -9.17 -17.60 3.11
C GLY A 49 -8.06 -16.58 3.39
N LEU A 50 -8.39 -15.28 3.29
CA LEU A 50 -7.46 -14.19 3.62
C LEU A 50 -7.04 -14.22 5.09
N GLU A 51 -7.98 -14.46 6.01
CA GLU A 51 -7.66 -14.58 7.44
C GLU A 51 -6.79 -15.80 7.74
N HIS A 52 -7.05 -16.94 7.09
CA HIS A 52 -6.17 -18.11 7.20
C HIS A 52 -4.77 -17.79 6.69
N LEU A 53 -4.65 -17.16 5.51
CA LEU A 53 -3.37 -16.74 4.94
C LEU A 53 -2.61 -15.79 5.89
N ARG A 54 -3.31 -14.82 6.47
CA ARG A 54 -2.76 -13.88 7.46
C ARG A 54 -2.19 -14.62 8.67
N GLN A 55 -2.94 -15.57 9.22
CA GLN A 55 -2.51 -16.38 10.36
C GLN A 55 -1.24 -17.18 10.04
N ARG A 56 -1.10 -17.70 8.81
CA ARG A 56 0.12 -18.40 8.37
C ARG A 56 1.33 -17.46 8.35
N PHE A 57 1.21 -16.26 7.82
CA PHE A 57 2.30 -15.27 7.82
C PHE A 57 2.64 -14.74 9.23
N VAL A 58 1.64 -14.53 10.08
CA VAL A 58 1.87 -14.15 11.49
C VAL A 58 2.54 -15.28 12.29
N ALA A 59 2.22 -16.55 11.99
CA ALA A 59 2.93 -17.68 12.60
C ALA A 59 4.40 -17.70 12.12
N LEU A 60 4.61 -17.53 10.81
CA LEU A 60 5.94 -17.48 10.20
C LEU A 60 6.80 -16.34 10.76
N SER A 61 6.22 -15.18 11.07
CA SER A 61 6.96 -14.04 11.63
C SER A 61 7.45 -14.27 13.08
N LYS A 62 6.82 -15.20 13.80
CA LYS A 62 7.18 -15.56 15.18
C LYS A 62 8.20 -16.70 15.27
N GLU A 63 8.39 -17.44 14.19
CA GLU A 63 9.41 -18.48 14.14
C GLU A 63 10.82 -17.87 14.19
N PRO A 64 11.76 -18.50 14.92
CA PRO A 64 13.11 -17.99 15.03
C PRO A 64 13.81 -18.00 13.66
N VAL A 65 14.46 -16.89 13.35
CA VAL A 65 15.26 -16.73 12.13
C VAL A 65 16.37 -17.79 12.10
N LYS A 66 16.48 -18.51 11.00
CA LYS A 66 17.50 -19.56 10.84
C LYS A 66 18.86 -18.89 10.66
N LYS A 67 19.66 -18.85 11.72
CA LYS A 67 21.05 -18.40 11.68
C LYS A 67 21.97 -19.62 11.73
N LEU A 68 22.70 -19.87 10.66
CA LEU A 68 23.68 -20.96 10.63
C LEU A 68 24.90 -20.57 11.48
N VAL A 69 25.55 -21.57 12.09
CA VAL A 69 26.80 -21.35 12.83
C VAL A 69 27.91 -20.95 11.86
N GLU A 70 28.85 -20.11 12.28
CA GLU A 70 29.80 -19.40 11.40
C GLU A 70 30.50 -20.30 10.36
N HIS A 71 30.90 -21.51 10.76
CA HIS A 71 31.61 -22.45 9.89
C HIS A 71 30.72 -23.17 8.86
N GLU A 72 29.39 -23.13 9.04
CA GLU A 72 28.40 -23.64 8.11
C GLU A 72 27.86 -22.54 7.18
N ARG A 73 28.15 -21.26 7.47
CA ARG A 73 27.63 -20.15 6.68
C ARG A 73 28.34 -20.11 5.33
N ARG A 74 27.56 -20.16 4.26
CA ARG A 74 28.07 -20.04 2.90
C ARG A 74 28.22 -18.57 2.53
N LYS A 75 29.47 -18.14 2.32
CA LYS A 75 29.79 -16.81 1.79
C LYS A 75 29.55 -16.78 0.28
N ILE A 76 28.75 -15.84 -0.18
CA ILE A 76 28.36 -15.68 -1.60
C ILE A 76 28.85 -14.36 -2.22
N GLY A 77 29.37 -13.44 -1.40
CA GLY A 77 29.91 -12.18 -1.92
C GLY A 77 30.57 -11.29 -0.88
N TRP A 78 30.93 -10.09 -1.33
CA TRP A 78 31.46 -9.01 -0.50
C TRP A 78 30.73 -7.72 -0.82
N SER A 79 30.38 -6.97 0.22
CA SER A 79 29.83 -5.61 0.13
C SER A 79 30.73 -4.62 0.85
N THR A 80 30.43 -3.33 0.73
CA THR A 80 31.02 -2.29 1.58
C THR A 80 30.84 -2.53 3.08
N GLY A 81 29.82 -3.31 3.47
CA GLY A 81 29.56 -3.73 4.85
C GLY A 81 30.18 -5.07 5.27
N GLY A 82 30.99 -5.71 4.42
CA GLY A 82 31.65 -6.99 4.70
C GLY A 82 31.08 -8.18 3.92
N ALA A 83 31.33 -9.39 4.43
CA ALA A 83 30.92 -10.64 3.80
C ALA A 83 29.39 -10.76 3.72
N ILE A 84 28.88 -11.15 2.54
CA ILE A 84 27.48 -11.50 2.36
C ILE A 84 27.33 -13.01 2.47
N TYR A 85 26.45 -13.46 3.36
CA TYR A 85 26.12 -14.86 3.55
C TYR A 85 24.76 -15.21 2.95
N GLU A 86 24.64 -16.44 2.46
CA GLU A 86 23.41 -16.97 1.84
C GLU A 86 22.21 -16.95 2.80
N ASP A 87 22.42 -17.32 4.06
CA ASP A 87 21.37 -17.30 5.09
C ASP A 87 20.92 -15.87 5.42
N ASP A 88 21.82 -14.88 5.38
CA ASP A 88 21.44 -13.46 5.55
C ASP A 88 20.57 -12.95 4.39
N ILE A 89 20.76 -13.44 3.16
CA ILE A 89 19.86 -13.12 2.04
C ILE A 89 18.51 -13.80 2.23
N ALA A 90 18.49 -15.10 2.52
CA ALA A 90 17.25 -15.85 2.72
C ALA A 90 16.40 -15.28 3.87
N ASN A 91 17.05 -14.88 4.96
CA ASN A 91 16.37 -14.28 6.11
C ASN A 91 15.80 -12.89 5.79
N ARG A 92 16.52 -12.05 5.05
CA ARG A 92 16.00 -10.75 4.57
C ARG A 92 14.84 -10.93 3.59
N HIS A 93 14.96 -11.89 2.68
CA HIS A 93 13.90 -12.23 1.74
C HIS A 93 12.63 -12.69 2.47
N ARG A 94 12.76 -13.61 3.43
CA ARG A 94 11.65 -14.06 4.28
C ARG A 94 10.98 -12.88 5.01
N ALA A 95 11.76 -12.00 5.63
CA ALA A 95 11.20 -10.83 6.31
C ALA A 95 10.43 -9.91 5.35
N HIS A 96 10.97 -9.69 4.15
CA HIS A 96 10.34 -8.88 3.12
C HIS A 96 9.02 -9.48 2.61
N VAL A 97 8.99 -10.79 2.34
CA VAL A 97 7.77 -11.50 1.90
C VAL A 97 6.69 -11.44 2.97
N ILE A 98 7.05 -11.61 4.25
CA ILE A 98 6.09 -11.50 5.37
C ILE A 98 5.47 -10.10 5.42
N GLU A 99 6.29 -9.05 5.36
CA GLU A 99 5.80 -7.66 5.36
C GLU A 99 4.90 -7.40 4.15
N MET A 100 5.35 -7.78 2.96
CA MET A 100 4.57 -7.57 1.73
C MET A 100 3.22 -8.29 1.78
N ALA A 101 3.22 -9.58 2.11
CA ALA A 101 1.99 -10.36 2.12
C ALA A 101 0.99 -9.88 3.18
N LEU A 102 1.44 -9.53 4.39
CA LEU A 102 0.54 -9.00 5.41
C LEU A 102 -0.09 -7.68 4.97
N ARG A 103 0.65 -6.83 4.25
CA ARG A 103 0.16 -5.57 3.70
C ARG A 103 -0.93 -5.81 2.65
N ASP A 104 -0.66 -6.69 1.69
CA ASP A 104 -1.60 -6.94 0.60
C ASP A 104 -2.87 -7.63 1.11
N ILE A 105 -2.76 -8.45 2.17
CA ILE A 105 -3.92 -9.04 2.85
C ILE A 105 -4.75 -7.96 3.54
N ALA A 106 -4.13 -7.03 4.27
CA ALA A 106 -4.84 -5.93 4.91
C ALA A 106 -5.59 -5.07 3.87
N ASP A 107 -4.94 -4.79 2.73
CA ASP A 107 -5.57 -4.09 1.61
C ASP A 107 -6.76 -4.87 1.03
N ALA A 108 -6.59 -6.17 0.79
CA ALA A 108 -7.63 -7.03 0.27
C ALA A 108 -8.84 -7.15 1.22
N GLN A 109 -8.62 -7.05 2.53
CA GLN A 109 -9.66 -7.07 3.56
C GLN A 109 -10.25 -5.68 3.87
N GLY A 110 -9.65 -4.61 3.34
CA GLY A 110 -10.01 -3.23 3.71
C GLY A 110 -9.65 -2.87 5.16
N ASP A 111 -8.74 -3.62 5.80
CA ASP A 111 -8.28 -3.36 7.16
C ASP A 111 -7.20 -2.26 7.15
N VAL A 112 -7.65 -1.02 7.13
CA VAL A 112 -6.78 0.17 7.09
C VAL A 112 -5.89 0.27 8.33
N ASP A 113 -6.35 -0.17 9.49
CA ASP A 113 -5.55 -0.12 10.72
C ASP A 113 -4.41 -1.14 10.69
N ALA A 114 -4.68 -2.37 10.24
CA ALA A 114 -3.64 -3.38 10.03
C ALA A 114 -2.63 -2.97 8.95
N PHE A 115 -3.08 -2.25 7.91
CA PHE A 115 -2.18 -1.66 6.92
C PHE A 115 -1.26 -0.59 7.54
N ILE A 116 -1.83 0.35 8.31
CA ILE A 116 -1.07 1.42 8.96
C ILE A 116 -0.06 0.85 9.96
N ALA A 117 -0.43 -0.20 10.70
CA ALA A 117 0.42 -0.81 11.72
C ALA A 117 1.72 -1.44 11.17
N GLN A 118 1.80 -1.70 9.86
CA GLN A 118 3.01 -2.22 9.24
C GLN A 118 4.07 -1.16 8.93
N TYR A 119 3.69 0.11 8.99
CA TYR A 119 4.60 1.21 8.75
C TYR A 119 4.90 1.91 10.06
N ASP A 120 6.18 2.02 10.39
CA ASP A 120 6.63 3.14 11.22
C ASP A 120 6.32 4.43 10.44
N ARG A 121 5.94 5.51 11.15
CA ARG A 121 5.43 6.77 10.56
C ARG A 121 6.52 7.55 9.80
N ASP A 122 6.97 6.97 8.69
CA ASP A 122 7.90 7.54 7.73
C ASP A 122 7.13 8.28 6.64
N THR A 123 7.60 9.50 6.36
CA THR A 123 7.00 10.44 5.43
C THR A 123 6.76 9.93 4.00
N PRO A 124 7.58 9.03 3.42
CA PRO A 124 7.37 8.51 2.06
C PRO A 124 6.10 7.67 1.86
N LYS A 125 5.44 7.21 2.95
CA LYS A 125 4.27 6.32 2.86
C LYS A 125 2.94 7.02 3.14
N VAL A 126 2.98 8.30 3.52
CA VAL A 126 1.79 9.10 3.84
C VAL A 126 0.76 9.14 2.70
N PRO A 127 1.12 9.30 1.40
CA PRO A 127 0.12 9.30 0.33
C PRO A 127 -0.72 8.02 0.33
N ARG A 128 -0.04 6.87 0.40
CA ARG A 128 -0.68 5.54 0.41
C ARG A 128 -1.62 5.35 1.61
N ILE A 129 -1.26 5.91 2.77
CA ILE A 129 -2.08 5.87 3.98
C ILE A 129 -3.30 6.79 3.84
N ALA A 130 -3.11 8.01 3.33
CA ALA A 130 -4.17 8.99 3.13
C ALA A 130 -5.24 8.46 2.15
N ASP A 131 -4.83 7.86 1.03
CA ASP A 131 -5.75 7.26 0.04
C ASP A 131 -6.64 6.18 0.68
N ARG A 132 -6.05 5.31 1.49
CA ARG A 132 -6.77 4.23 2.17
C ARG A 132 -7.72 4.75 3.23
N LEU A 133 -7.30 5.74 4.01
CA LEU A 133 -8.15 6.39 5.00
C LEU A 133 -9.33 7.08 4.33
N LEU A 134 -9.13 7.75 3.19
CA LEU A 134 -10.21 8.38 2.42
C LEU A 134 -11.17 7.35 1.85
N ALA A 135 -10.66 6.26 1.25
CA ALA A 135 -11.50 5.17 0.76
C ALA A 135 -12.36 4.52 1.86
N ALA A 136 -11.86 4.49 3.09
CA ALA A 136 -12.60 4.00 4.26
C ALA A 136 -13.48 5.07 4.94
N GLY A 137 -13.62 6.27 4.38
CA GLY A 137 -14.42 7.36 4.95
C GLY A 137 -13.81 8.04 6.19
N ARG A 138 -12.54 7.75 6.51
CA ARG A 138 -11.79 8.29 7.66
C ARG A 138 -11.04 9.57 7.30
N ALA A 139 -11.75 10.51 6.68
CA ALA A 139 -11.17 11.73 6.12
C ALA A 139 -10.43 12.62 7.14
N ALA A 140 -10.89 12.66 8.40
CA ALA A 140 -10.22 13.41 9.46
C ALA A 140 -8.82 12.85 9.80
N GLU A 141 -8.67 11.52 9.79
CA GLU A 141 -7.39 10.87 10.03
C GLU A 141 -6.46 11.01 8.82
N ALA A 142 -7.01 11.00 7.61
CA ALA A 142 -6.26 11.30 6.40
C ALA A 142 -5.62 12.70 6.47
N LEU A 143 -6.39 13.73 6.88
CA LEU A 143 -5.86 15.08 7.09
C LEU A 143 -4.74 15.12 8.13
N GLN A 144 -4.90 14.43 9.27
CA GLN A 144 -3.85 14.37 10.29
C GLN A 144 -2.55 13.75 9.75
N ALA A 145 -2.66 12.70 8.93
CA ALA A 145 -1.50 12.08 8.29
C ALA A 145 -0.82 13.03 7.29
N ILE A 146 -1.60 13.74 6.48
CA ILE A 146 -1.12 14.74 5.52
C ILE A 146 -0.38 15.88 6.22
N ASP A 147 -0.98 16.45 7.25
CA ASP A 147 -0.41 17.58 8.00
C ASP A 147 0.88 17.16 8.72
N ALA A 148 0.90 15.97 9.32
CA ALA A 148 2.11 15.44 9.95
C ALA A 148 3.27 15.27 8.95
N ALA A 149 2.98 15.01 7.68
CA ALA A 149 3.98 14.84 6.63
C ALA A 149 4.56 16.16 6.13
N GLU A 150 3.75 17.20 6.05
CA GLU A 150 4.18 18.56 5.68
C GLU A 150 5.26 19.07 6.64
N HIS A 151 5.07 18.83 7.94
CA HIS A 151 6.02 19.26 8.98
C HIS A 151 7.37 18.51 8.93
N LYS A 152 7.44 17.34 8.25
CA LYS A 152 8.61 16.46 8.23
C LYS A 152 9.50 16.58 6.98
N ARG A 153 9.30 17.60 6.13
CA ARG A 153 9.93 17.71 4.79
C ARG A 153 9.76 16.41 3.98
N SER A 154 8.49 16.07 3.71
CA SER A 154 8.15 14.94 2.84
C SER A 154 8.64 15.11 1.41
N ASP A 155 9.08 14.01 0.78
CA ASP A 155 9.30 13.91 -0.68
C ASP A 155 7.98 13.84 -1.47
N TRP A 156 6.82 13.80 -0.79
CA TRP A 156 5.51 13.80 -1.43
C TRP A 156 5.29 15.10 -2.23
N PRO A 157 5.08 15.04 -3.57
CA PRO A 157 4.79 16.23 -4.36
C PRO A 157 3.67 17.09 -3.77
N GLU A 158 3.91 18.39 -3.68
CA GLU A 158 2.98 19.33 -3.06
C GLU A 158 1.63 19.35 -3.76
N PHE A 159 1.58 19.27 -5.10
CA PHE A 159 0.34 19.22 -5.86
C PHE A 159 -0.53 18.00 -5.48
N GLU A 160 0.06 16.80 -5.45
CA GLU A 160 -0.65 15.56 -5.07
C GLU A 160 -1.13 15.60 -3.61
N ARG A 161 -0.33 16.22 -2.73
CA ARG A 161 -0.68 16.42 -1.32
C ARG A 161 -1.90 17.32 -1.18
N GLU A 162 -1.92 18.46 -1.87
CA GLU A 162 -3.04 19.39 -1.81
C GLU A 162 -4.31 18.81 -2.45
N ASP A 163 -4.19 18.05 -3.54
CA ASP A 163 -5.34 17.34 -4.14
C ASP A 163 -5.98 16.37 -3.14
N THR A 164 -5.15 15.55 -2.48
CA THR A 164 -5.61 14.62 -1.43
C THR A 164 -6.25 15.37 -0.25
N ARG A 165 -5.69 16.53 0.12
CA ARG A 165 -6.22 17.40 1.18
C ARG A 165 -7.59 17.99 0.81
N ILE A 166 -7.78 18.39 -0.44
CA ILE A 166 -9.06 18.89 -0.96
C ILE A 166 -10.14 17.79 -0.87
N VAL A 167 -9.83 16.57 -1.33
CA VAL A 167 -10.74 15.42 -1.22
C VAL A 167 -11.12 15.16 0.24
N ALA A 168 -10.16 15.26 1.16
CA ALA A 168 -10.41 15.09 2.58
C ALA A 168 -11.32 16.20 3.17
N PHE A 169 -11.13 17.45 2.77
CA PHE A 169 -12.01 18.55 3.19
C PHE A 169 -13.42 18.39 2.64
N ASP A 170 -13.57 18.01 1.37
CA ASP A 170 -14.88 17.76 0.76
C ASP A 170 -15.62 16.62 1.50
N ALA A 171 -14.92 15.52 1.81
CA ALA A 171 -15.48 14.39 2.53
C ALA A 171 -15.94 14.75 3.96
N LEU A 172 -15.34 15.77 4.57
CA LEU A 172 -15.74 16.32 5.88
C LEU A 172 -16.82 17.41 5.77
N GLY A 173 -17.25 17.80 4.57
CA GLY A 173 -18.17 18.91 4.34
C GLY A 173 -17.55 20.29 4.57
N ARG A 174 -16.22 20.39 4.68
CA ARG A 174 -15.47 21.63 4.92
C ARG A 174 -15.21 22.38 3.61
N SER A 175 -16.29 22.84 2.99
CA SER A 175 -16.26 23.41 1.63
C SER A 175 -15.37 24.66 1.52
N ASP A 176 -15.33 25.51 2.56
CA ASP A 176 -14.51 26.71 2.56
C ASP A 176 -13.01 26.37 2.56
N ASP A 177 -12.61 25.38 3.36
CA ASP A 177 -11.21 24.91 3.43
C ASP A 177 -10.79 24.23 2.12
N ALA A 178 -11.69 23.44 1.52
CA ALA A 178 -11.47 22.83 0.21
C ALA A 178 -11.27 23.91 -0.87
N GLN A 179 -12.07 24.98 -0.85
CA GLN A 179 -11.95 26.07 -1.80
C GLN A 179 -10.67 26.89 -1.59
N ALA A 180 -10.27 27.13 -0.34
CA ALA A 180 -9.00 27.79 -0.03
C ALA A 180 -7.79 26.97 -0.53
N ALA A 181 -7.82 25.65 -0.35
CA ALA A 181 -6.78 24.76 -0.87
C ALA A 181 -6.73 24.77 -2.40
N ARG A 182 -7.88 24.67 -3.10
CA ARG A 182 -7.96 24.81 -4.57
C ARG A 182 -7.36 26.12 -5.06
N TRP A 183 -7.66 27.22 -4.37
CA TRP A 183 -7.12 28.54 -4.71
C TRP A 183 -5.59 28.60 -4.53
N SER A 184 -5.07 28.07 -3.42
CA SER A 184 -3.62 27.98 -3.17
C SER A 184 -2.88 27.16 -4.24
N VAL A 185 -3.45 26.02 -4.65
CA VAL A 185 -2.90 25.21 -5.76
C VAL A 185 -2.89 26.01 -7.06
N PHE A 186 -4.00 26.68 -7.38
CA PHE A 186 -4.12 27.49 -8.59
C PHE A 186 -3.08 28.62 -8.65
N GLU A 187 -2.92 29.39 -7.58
CA GLU A 187 -1.94 30.49 -7.51
C GLU A 187 -0.50 30.00 -7.69
N ARG A 188 -0.18 28.79 -7.21
CA ARG A 188 1.19 28.27 -7.16
C ARG A 188 1.60 27.48 -8.40
N PHE A 189 0.67 26.82 -9.07
CA PHE A 189 0.98 25.95 -10.22
C PHE A 189 0.55 26.50 -11.59
N LEU A 190 -0.19 27.63 -11.64
CA LEU A 190 -0.43 28.48 -12.82
C LEU A 190 -0.37 27.73 -14.19
N SER A 191 -1.29 26.80 -14.42
CA SER A 191 -1.48 26.23 -15.76
C SER A 191 -2.34 27.17 -16.61
N ALA A 192 -1.79 27.64 -17.72
CA ALA A 192 -2.49 28.45 -18.71
C ALA A 192 -3.68 27.74 -19.38
N ASP A 193 -3.77 26.40 -19.29
CA ASP A 193 -4.85 25.62 -19.91
C ASP A 193 -6.19 25.74 -19.16
N LEU A 194 -6.16 25.99 -17.85
CA LEU A 194 -7.35 26.20 -17.02
C LEU A 194 -8.02 27.57 -17.27
N LEU A 195 -7.31 28.53 -17.87
CA LEU A 195 -7.87 29.83 -18.27
C LEU A 195 -8.86 29.72 -19.45
N LEU A 196 -8.66 28.77 -20.37
CA LEU A 196 -9.54 28.60 -21.54
C LEU A 196 -10.87 27.92 -21.19
N ALA A 197 -10.91 27.11 -20.12
CA ALA A 197 -12.14 26.48 -19.65
C ALA A 197 -13.09 27.49 -18.95
N GLN A 198 -12.56 28.58 -18.41
CA GLN A 198 -13.33 29.64 -17.74
C GLN A 198 -13.99 30.64 -18.73
N GLN A 199 -13.60 30.63 -20.02
CA GLN A 199 -14.12 31.58 -21.03
C GLN A 199 -15.33 31.06 -21.83
N CYS A 200 -15.87 29.87 -21.54
CA CYS A 200 -17.08 29.34 -22.19
C CYS A 200 -18.26 29.20 -21.21
N LEU A 201 -18.61 30.29 -20.52
CA LEU A 201 -19.97 30.45 -19.97
C LEU A 201 -20.73 31.43 -20.87
N PRO A 202 -21.90 31.05 -21.42
CA PRO A 202 -22.62 31.88 -22.38
C PRO A 202 -23.24 33.12 -21.71
N GLU A 203 -23.01 34.28 -22.32
CA GLU A 203 -23.62 35.57 -21.96
C GLU A 203 -25.15 35.52 -22.14
N TRP A 204 -25.91 35.28 -21.08
CA TRP A 204 -27.37 35.52 -21.07
C TRP A 204 -27.88 36.18 -19.78
N LEU A 205 -27.11 37.11 -19.20
CA LEU A 205 -27.69 38.11 -18.29
C LEU A 205 -27.09 39.49 -18.58
N SER A 206 -27.58 40.11 -19.65
CA SER A 206 -27.68 41.57 -19.73
C SER A 206 -29.11 41.92 -20.12
N ILE A 207 -29.75 42.64 -19.18
CA ILE A 207 -31.08 43.29 -19.20
C ILE A 207 -32.26 42.37 -18.90
#